data_AF-A0A7C5N363-F1
#
_entry.id   AF-A0A7C5N363-F1
#
_cell.length_a   1.000
_cell.length_b   1.000
_cell.length_c   1.000
_cell.angle_alpha   90.00
_cell.angle_beta   90.00
_cell.angle_gamma   90.00
#
_symmetry.space_group_name_H-M   'P 1'
#
loop_
_entity.id
_entity.type
_entity.pdbx_description
1 polymer ?
#
loop_
_entity_poly.entity_id
_entity_poly.type
_entity_poly.pdbx_seq_one_letter_code
_entity_poly.pdbx_strand_id
1 'polypeptide(L)'
;MRDTATGRFLLLATALWASVQIASVSTARAQDAGSQDAGTQPGSLSTPALADSKAGPEGVSLTALRAEAGDVPLWQRGMSLVGLCVMVLFGWLLSVRRDKFPWRIVLFGVGLQLFFGVVVLKTAAGLAFFSFLNDVVTQLLRFTSDGSRFLFGNYLDNEFTVALNVLPTIIFFSSLMAVLYHLGVMQWLVRGV
;
A
#
# COMPACT_ATOMS: atom_id res chain seq x y z
N MET A 1 -40.83 6.51 12.15
CA MET A 1 -40.07 5.78 13.19
C MET A 1 -38.97 4.89 12.57
N ARG A 2 -38.14 5.45 11.69
CA ARG A 2 -36.90 4.89 11.10
C ARG A 2 -35.90 6.05 11.25
N ASP A 3 -34.87 6.02 12.08
CA ASP A 3 -33.53 5.57 11.67
C ASP A 3 -32.49 5.70 12.82
N THR A 4 -32.84 5.39 14.07
CA THR A 4 -31.86 5.48 15.17
C THR A 4 -30.76 4.41 15.08
N ALA A 5 -31.03 3.29 14.40
CA ALA A 5 -30.05 2.20 14.24
C ALA A 5 -28.96 2.52 13.20
N THR A 6 -29.34 3.19 12.11
CA THR A 6 -28.43 3.55 11.01
C THR A 6 -27.41 4.61 11.44
N GLY A 7 -27.83 5.58 12.27
CA GLY A 7 -26.94 6.58 12.84
C GLY A 7 -25.92 6.00 13.82
N ARG A 8 -26.33 5.07 14.70
CA ARG A 8 -25.42 4.41 15.65
C ARG A 8 -24.37 3.55 14.94
N PHE A 9 -24.74 2.93 13.82
CA PHE A 9 -23.84 2.15 13.00
C PHE A 9 -22.76 3.00 12.32
N LEU A 10 -23.15 4.15 11.77
CA LEU A 10 -22.22 5.09 11.13
C LEU A 10 -21.21 5.64 12.13
N LEU A 11 -21.65 5.93 13.36
CA LEU A 11 -20.77 6.37 14.45
C LEU A 11 -19.80 5.27 14.92
N LEU A 12 -20.25 4.01 14.96
CA LEU A 12 -19.35 2.90 15.31
C LEU A 12 -18.33 2.63 14.20
N ALA A 13 -18.73 2.73 12.94
CA ALA A 13 -17.84 2.53 11.80
C ALA A 13 -16.74 3.61 11.71
N THR A 14 -17.10 4.88 11.92
CA THR A 14 -16.10 5.97 11.95
C THR A 14 -15.20 5.90 13.17
N ALA A 15 -15.72 5.51 14.34
CA ALA A 15 -14.93 5.34 15.56
C ALA A 15 -13.94 4.17 15.44
N LEU A 16 -14.35 3.04 14.84
CA LEU A 16 -13.46 1.91 14.54
C LEU A 16 -12.38 2.30 13.54
N TRP A 17 -12.74 3.02 12.48
CA TRP A 17 -11.79 3.49 11.48
C TRP A 17 -10.74 4.44 12.08
N ALA A 18 -11.17 5.37 12.94
CA ALA A 18 -10.28 6.27 13.67
C ALA A 18 -9.35 5.51 14.63
N SER A 19 -9.88 4.50 15.36
CA SER A 19 -9.09 3.70 16.30
C SER A 19 -8.00 2.89 15.60
N VAL A 20 -8.30 2.34 14.42
CA VAL A 20 -7.32 1.59 13.60
C VAL A 20 -6.22 2.50 13.06
N GLN A 21 -6.55 3.72 12.62
CA GLN A 21 -5.56 4.72 12.19
C GLN A 21 -4.61 5.11 13.33
N ILE A 22 -5.16 5.33 14.53
CA ILE A 22 -4.36 5.67 15.71
C ILE A 22 -3.41 4.53 16.09
N ALA A 23 -3.88 3.27 16.06
CA ALA A 23 -3.06 2.10 16.38
C ALA A 23 -1.92 1.88 15.35
N SER A 24 -2.17 2.14 14.07
CA SER A 24 -1.14 2.09 13.02
C SER A 24 -0.05 3.15 13.26
N VAL A 25 -0.46 4.37 13.58
CA VAL A 25 0.44 5.50 13.87
C VAL A 25 1.23 5.30 15.17
N SER A 26 0.65 4.68 16.20
CA SER A 26 1.36 4.38 17.45
C SER A 26 2.40 3.26 17.27
N THR A 27 2.09 2.27 16.44
CA THR A 27 3.02 1.17 16.13
C THR A 27 4.23 1.68 15.35
N ALA A 28 4.04 2.62 14.42
CA ALA A 28 5.15 3.29 13.73
C ALA A 28 6.09 4.02 14.70
N ARG A 29 5.56 4.73 15.69
CA ARG A 29 6.38 5.41 16.72
C ARG A 29 7.11 4.46 17.67
N ALA A 30 6.55 3.27 17.92
CA ALA A 30 7.19 2.27 18.77
C ALA A 30 8.40 1.60 18.10
N GLN A 31 8.42 1.55 16.76
CA GLN A 31 9.48 0.91 15.99
C GLN A 31 10.73 1.79 15.85
N ASP A 32 10.56 3.13 15.83
CA ASP A 32 11.67 4.09 15.82
C ASP A 32 12.34 4.26 17.20
N ALA A 33 11.65 3.95 18.30
CA ALA A 33 12.20 4.06 19.65
C ALA A 33 13.08 2.86 20.05
N GLY A 34 13.02 1.74 19.33
CA GLY A 34 13.74 0.50 19.66
C GLY A 34 15.10 0.33 18.98
N SER A 35 15.49 1.24 18.08
CA SER A 35 16.68 1.07 17.22
C SER A 35 17.89 1.93 17.64
N GLN A 36 17.85 2.65 18.76
CA GLN A 36 18.96 3.50 19.23
C GLN A 36 19.83 2.94 20.36
N ASP A 37 19.49 1.79 20.97
CA ASP A 37 20.19 1.29 22.18
C ASP A 37 21.00 -0.02 22.01
N ALA A 38 21.48 -0.34 20.81
CA ALA A 38 22.34 -1.51 20.61
C ALA A 38 23.56 -1.23 19.72
N GLY A 39 24.68 -0.83 20.33
CA GLY A 39 25.96 -0.87 19.62
C GLY A 39 27.11 -0.04 20.18
N THR A 40 27.51 -0.23 21.44
CA THR A 40 28.91 0.02 21.84
C THR A 40 29.66 -1.29 21.72
N GLN A 41 30.62 -1.42 20.80
CA GLN A 41 31.83 -2.25 20.95
C GLN A 41 32.95 -1.85 19.97
N PRO A 42 34.23 -2.00 20.36
CA PRO A 42 35.41 -1.49 19.66
C PRO A 42 36.03 -2.52 18.70
N GLY A 43 37.01 -2.07 17.90
CA GLY A 43 37.44 -2.71 16.66
C GLY A 43 38.18 -4.05 16.74
N SER A 44 38.17 -4.75 15.60
CA SER A 44 39.28 -5.57 15.09
C SER A 44 39.22 -5.63 13.56
N LEU A 45 40.35 -5.32 12.91
CA LEU A 45 40.66 -5.58 11.50
C LEU A 45 40.64 -7.10 11.24
N SER A 46 40.45 -7.71 10.06
CA SER A 46 40.68 -7.34 8.66
C SER A 46 40.16 -8.48 7.79
N THR A 47 39.57 -8.21 6.62
CA THR A 47 39.71 -9.04 5.42
C THR A 47 39.57 -8.13 4.18
N PRO A 48 40.54 -8.13 3.25
CA PRO A 48 40.58 -7.19 2.14
C PRO A 48 39.76 -7.68 0.93
N ALA A 49 39.00 -6.76 0.35
CA ALA A 49 38.80 -6.53 -1.08
C ALA A 49 38.72 -7.75 -2.03
N LEU A 50 37.49 -8.16 -2.32
CA LEU A 50 36.99 -8.42 -3.68
C LEU A 50 35.61 -7.71 -3.74
N ALA A 51 35.52 -6.44 -4.12
CA ALA A 51 35.44 -6.01 -5.52
C ALA A 51 34.42 -6.84 -6.34
N ASP A 52 33.14 -6.72 -5.99
CA ASP A 52 32.10 -6.66 -7.02
C ASP A 52 31.25 -5.41 -6.76
N SER A 53 31.79 -4.28 -7.23
CA SER A 53 31.09 -3.01 -7.29
C SER A 53 30.24 -3.02 -8.55
N LYS A 54 29.00 -3.51 -8.41
CA LYS A 54 27.86 -3.04 -9.22
C LYS A 54 26.80 -2.43 -8.31
N ALA A 55 27.21 -1.36 -7.64
CA ALA A 55 26.30 -0.34 -7.12
C ALA A 55 25.69 0.44 -8.30
N GLY A 56 24.64 -0.13 -8.91
CA GLY A 56 23.63 0.62 -9.65
C GLY A 56 22.42 0.89 -8.73
N PRO A 57 21.65 1.97 -8.93
CA PRO A 57 20.68 2.45 -7.96
C PRO A 57 19.56 1.43 -7.76
N GLU A 58 19.58 0.77 -6.60
CA GLU A 58 18.43 0.23 -5.84
C GLU A 58 17.32 -0.42 -6.70
N GLY A 59 17.69 -1.35 -7.57
CA GLY A 59 16.72 -2.31 -8.09
C GLY A 59 16.30 -3.19 -6.93
N VAL A 60 15.03 -3.08 -6.50
CA VAL A 60 14.41 -3.95 -5.49
C VAL A 60 14.79 -5.38 -5.84
N SER A 61 15.73 -5.95 -5.08
CA SER A 61 16.28 -7.28 -5.34
C SER A 61 15.30 -8.30 -4.81
N LEU A 62 14.21 -8.44 -5.56
CA LEU A 62 13.06 -9.32 -5.30
C LEU A 62 13.51 -10.79 -5.13
N THR A 63 14.65 -11.14 -5.72
CA THR A 63 15.33 -12.43 -5.56
C THR A 63 16.00 -12.60 -4.20
N ALA A 64 16.61 -11.55 -3.65
CA ALA A 64 17.19 -11.56 -2.30
C ALA A 64 16.09 -11.52 -1.23
N LEU A 65 15.05 -10.69 -1.41
CA LEU A 65 13.87 -10.66 -0.52
C LEU A 65 13.08 -11.98 -0.55
N ARG A 66 13.06 -12.69 -1.68
CA ARG A 66 12.42 -14.01 -1.79
C ARG A 66 13.25 -15.13 -1.19
N ALA A 67 14.58 -15.00 -1.17
CA ALA A 67 15.47 -15.95 -0.51
C ALA A 67 15.41 -15.80 1.02
N GLU A 68 15.22 -14.57 1.53
CA GLU A 68 15.07 -14.27 2.96
C GLU A 68 13.63 -14.46 3.48
N ALA A 69 12.62 -14.34 2.61
CA ALA A 69 11.26 -14.84 2.85
C ALA A 69 11.25 -16.38 2.78
N GLY A 70 11.94 -17.02 3.72
CA GLY A 70 11.91 -18.45 3.94
C GLY A 70 10.49 -18.98 4.16
N ASP A 71 10.37 -20.31 4.23
CA ASP A 71 9.10 -21.02 4.35
C ASP A 71 8.21 -20.43 5.45
N VAL A 72 7.21 -19.63 5.05
CA VAL A 72 6.21 -19.13 5.99
C VAL A 72 5.47 -20.33 6.57
N PRO A 73 5.51 -20.54 7.89
CA PRO A 73 4.88 -21.69 8.51
C PRO A 73 3.40 -21.70 8.18
N LEU A 74 2.84 -22.88 7.92
CA LEU A 74 1.43 -23.05 7.53
C LEU A 74 0.46 -22.35 8.50
N TRP A 75 0.87 -22.21 9.76
CA TRP A 75 0.13 -21.50 10.79
C TRP A 75 -0.10 -20.01 10.48
N GLN A 76 0.90 -19.30 9.93
CA GLN A 76 0.75 -17.89 9.55
C GLN A 76 -0.20 -17.73 8.35
N ARG A 77 -0.14 -18.66 7.38
CA ARG A 77 -1.11 -18.71 6.27
C ARG A 77 -2.53 -18.96 6.79
N GLY A 78 -2.66 -19.84 7.78
CA GLY A 78 -3.91 -20.10 8.49
C GLY A 78 -4.46 -18.84 9.17
N MET A 79 -3.63 -18.06 9.84
CA MET A 79 -4.02 -16.79 10.46
C MET A 79 -4.55 -15.78 9.43
N SER A 80 -3.94 -15.65 8.26
CA SER A 80 -4.45 -14.77 7.20
C SER A 80 -5.83 -15.21 6.69
N LEU A 81 -6.06 -16.52 6.54
CA LEU A 81 -7.35 -17.05 6.13
C LEU A 81 -8.44 -16.82 7.19
N VAL A 82 -8.09 -16.99 8.47
CA VAL A 82 -8.99 -16.66 9.58
C VAL A 82 -9.32 -15.17 9.59
N GLY A 83 -8.33 -14.29 9.38
CA GLY A 83 -8.56 -12.85 9.26
C GLY A 83 -9.53 -12.48 8.14
N LEU A 84 -9.40 -13.12 6.96
CA LEU A 84 -10.34 -12.95 5.85
C LEU A 84 -11.76 -13.39 6.24
N CYS A 85 -11.91 -14.55 6.87
CA CYS A 85 -13.21 -15.03 7.36
C CYS A 85 -13.82 -14.10 8.41
N VAL A 86 -13.02 -13.57 9.32
CA VAL A 86 -13.47 -12.60 10.34
C VAL A 86 -13.93 -11.30 9.69
N MET A 87 -13.23 -10.80 8.65
CA MET A 87 -13.66 -9.59 7.92
C MET A 87 -14.99 -9.81 7.19
N VAL A 88 -15.19 -10.97 6.56
CA VAL A 88 -16.48 -11.32 5.95
C VAL A 88 -17.58 -11.44 7.00
N LEU A 89 -17.28 -12.07 8.15
CA LEU A 89 -18.20 -12.18 9.28
C LEU A 89 -18.55 -10.80 9.85
N PHE A 90 -17.60 -9.88 9.91
CA PHE A 90 -17.84 -8.51 10.34
C PHE A 90 -18.80 -7.81 9.37
N GLY A 91 -18.58 -7.95 8.06
CA GLY A 91 -19.53 -7.47 7.03
C GLY A 91 -20.94 -8.07 7.18
N TRP A 92 -21.05 -9.34 7.57
CA TRP A 92 -22.34 -9.98 7.86
C TRP A 92 -22.98 -9.47 9.15
N LEU A 93 -22.20 -9.30 10.23
CA LEU A 93 -22.67 -8.83 11.53
C LEU A 93 -23.20 -7.39 11.45
N LEU A 94 -22.52 -6.58 10.64
CA LEU A 94 -22.87 -5.22 10.32
C LEU A 94 -24.08 -5.10 9.36
N SER A 95 -24.54 -6.19 8.76
CA SER A 95 -25.63 -6.17 7.79
C SER A 95 -27.00 -6.00 8.46
N VAL A 96 -27.75 -4.99 8.00
CA VAL A 96 -29.11 -4.69 8.48
C VAL A 96 -30.11 -5.81 8.15
N ARG A 97 -29.92 -6.51 7.01
CA ARG A 97 -30.78 -7.61 6.57
C ARG A 97 -29.97 -8.91 6.45
N ARG A 98 -29.67 -9.50 7.62
CA ARG A 98 -28.87 -10.75 7.77
C ARG A 98 -29.41 -11.92 6.93
N ASP A 99 -30.72 -11.94 6.71
CA ASP A 99 -31.46 -12.97 5.97
C ASP A 99 -31.31 -12.88 4.44
N LYS A 100 -30.97 -11.69 3.90
CA LYS A 100 -30.74 -11.48 2.46
C LYS A 100 -29.29 -11.12 2.16
N PHE A 101 -28.35 -11.72 2.89
CA PHE A 101 -26.94 -11.48 2.65
C PHE A 101 -26.52 -12.11 1.30
N PRO A 102 -25.97 -11.33 0.34
CA PRO A 102 -25.67 -11.81 -1.00
C PRO A 102 -24.37 -12.64 -1.04
N TRP A 103 -24.42 -13.85 -0.47
CA TRP A 103 -23.25 -14.74 -0.30
C TRP A 103 -22.54 -15.04 -1.61
N ARG A 104 -23.29 -15.13 -2.72
CA ARG A 104 -22.73 -15.30 -4.07
C ARG A 104 -21.79 -14.16 -4.45
N ILE A 105 -22.23 -12.90 -4.29
CA ILE A 105 -21.43 -11.73 -4.68
C ILE A 105 -20.20 -11.60 -3.78
N VAL A 106 -20.34 -11.86 -2.48
CA VAL A 106 -19.21 -11.79 -1.55
C VAL A 106 -18.16 -12.86 -1.84
N LEU A 107 -18.57 -14.12 -2.06
CA LEU A 107 -17.64 -15.18 -2.45
C LEU A 107 -16.98 -14.92 -3.80
N PHE A 108 -17.73 -14.43 -4.79
CA PHE A 108 -17.15 -14.06 -6.08
C PHE A 108 -16.17 -12.90 -5.94
N GLY A 109 -16.48 -11.87 -5.15
CA GLY A 109 -15.58 -10.74 -4.90
C GLY A 109 -14.28 -11.17 -4.20
N VAL A 110 -14.39 -11.95 -3.13
CA VAL A 110 -13.23 -12.50 -2.40
C VAL A 110 -12.41 -13.44 -3.29
N GLY A 111 -13.08 -14.30 -4.06
CA GLY A 111 -12.43 -15.20 -5.01
C GLY A 111 -11.67 -14.44 -6.10
N LEU A 112 -12.27 -13.39 -6.65
CA LEU A 112 -11.64 -12.54 -7.67
C LEU A 112 -10.44 -11.78 -7.10
N GLN A 113 -10.55 -11.25 -5.88
CA GLN A 113 -9.45 -10.58 -5.19
C GLN A 113 -8.27 -11.53 -4.91
N LEU A 114 -8.54 -12.75 -4.43
CA LEU A 114 -7.51 -13.78 -4.24
C LEU A 114 -6.91 -14.24 -5.58
N PHE A 115 -7.74 -14.42 -6.60
CA PHE A 115 -7.30 -14.81 -7.94
C PHE A 115 -6.34 -13.77 -8.51
N PHE A 116 -6.73 -12.50 -8.56
CA PHE A 116 -5.84 -11.43 -9.02
C PHE A 116 -4.60 -11.30 -8.14
N GLY A 117 -4.73 -11.42 -6.81
CA GLY A 117 -3.58 -11.40 -5.90
C GLY A 117 -2.57 -12.50 -6.22
N VAL A 118 -3.01 -13.74 -6.40
CA VAL A 118 -2.12 -14.85 -6.75
C VAL A 118 -1.53 -14.68 -8.15
N VAL A 119 -2.34 -14.33 -9.14
CA VAL A 119 -1.88 -14.12 -10.52
C VAL A 119 -0.86 -12.98 -10.61
N VAL A 120 -1.03 -11.93 -9.81
CA VAL A 120 -0.09 -10.80 -9.81
C VAL A 120 1.18 -11.13 -9.01
N LEU A 121 1.06 -11.65 -7.79
CA LEU A 121 2.19 -11.79 -6.86
C LEU A 121 3.01 -13.08 -7.09
N LYS A 122 2.41 -14.14 -7.65
CA LYS A 122 3.08 -15.45 -7.82
C LYS A 122 3.70 -15.62 -9.20
N THR A 123 3.16 -14.96 -10.22
CA THR A 123 3.52 -15.20 -11.63
C THR A 123 4.63 -14.26 -12.07
N ALA A 124 5.63 -14.78 -12.80
CA ALA A 124 6.74 -13.97 -13.31
C ALA A 124 6.27 -12.82 -14.22
N ALA A 125 5.22 -13.04 -15.01
CA ALA A 125 4.59 -12.00 -15.82
C ALA A 125 3.95 -10.88 -14.97
N GLY A 126 3.36 -11.23 -13.82
CA GLY A 126 2.78 -10.26 -12.89
C GLY A 126 3.85 -9.37 -12.26
N LEU A 127 4.99 -9.96 -11.87
CA LEU A 127 6.15 -9.23 -11.38
C LEU A 127 6.70 -8.24 -12.41
N ALA A 128 6.88 -8.69 -13.65
CA ALA A 128 7.37 -7.85 -14.74
C ALA A 128 6.42 -6.68 -15.05
N PHE A 129 5.10 -6.95 -15.07
CA PHE A 129 4.09 -5.91 -15.27
C PHE A 129 4.09 -4.87 -14.15
N PHE A 130 4.17 -5.30 -12.89
CA PHE A 130 4.21 -4.39 -11.75
C PHE A 130 5.52 -3.61 -11.66
N SER A 131 6.66 -4.19 -12.05
CA SER A 131 7.92 -3.46 -12.17
C SER A 131 7.79 -2.34 -13.20
N PHE A 132 7.27 -2.65 -14.40
CA PHE A 132 7.03 -1.64 -15.42
C PHE A 132 6.09 -0.53 -14.93
N LEU A 133 4.99 -0.90 -14.26
CA LEU A 133 4.05 0.07 -13.73
C LEU A 133 4.68 0.94 -12.63
N ASN A 134 5.52 0.36 -11.78
CA ASN A 134 6.28 1.08 -10.76
C ASN A 134 7.27 2.07 -11.37
N ASP A 135 7.98 1.68 -12.43
CA ASP A 135 8.90 2.56 -13.16
C ASP A 135 8.15 3.76 -13.76
N VAL A 136 6.98 3.52 -14.37
CA VAL A 136 6.12 4.58 -14.93
C VAL A 136 5.64 5.55 -13.84
N VAL A 137 5.15 5.03 -12.71
CA VAL A 137 4.71 5.86 -11.58
C VAL A 137 5.88 6.65 -10.99
N THR A 138 7.06 6.03 -10.87
CA THR A 138 8.26 6.68 -10.34
C THR A 138 8.74 7.81 -11.26
N GLN A 139 8.73 7.60 -12.58
CA GLN A 139 9.00 8.64 -13.56
C GLN A 139 8.01 9.81 -13.43
N LEU A 140 6.73 9.50 -13.22
CA LEU A 140 5.69 10.50 -13.07
C LEU A 140 5.84 11.32 -11.78
N LEU A 141 6.22 10.67 -10.67
CA LEU A 141 6.55 11.32 -9.41
C LEU A 141 7.77 12.23 -9.55
N ARG A 142 8.76 11.87 -10.36
CA ARG A 142 9.91 12.74 -10.66
C ARG A 142 9.48 14.02 -11.38
N PHE A 143 8.63 13.92 -12.41
CA PHE A 143 8.08 15.10 -13.09
C PHE A 143 7.27 15.99 -12.15
N THR A 144 6.50 15.37 -11.25
CA THR A 144 5.77 16.09 -10.20
C THR A 144 6.73 16.82 -9.26
N SER A 145 7.81 16.15 -8.83
CA SER A 145 8.83 16.74 -7.95
C SER A 145 9.50 17.95 -8.61
N ASP A 146 9.89 17.84 -9.88
CA ASP A 146 10.49 18.94 -10.62
C ASP A 146 9.51 20.11 -10.81
N GLY A 147 8.23 19.82 -11.10
CA GLY A 147 7.18 20.84 -11.15
C GLY A 147 6.94 21.53 -9.79
N SER A 148 6.97 20.76 -8.70
CA SER A 148 6.83 21.33 -7.34
C SER A 148 8.03 22.21 -6.98
N ARG A 149 9.25 21.82 -7.37
CA ARG A 149 10.47 22.64 -7.20
C ARG A 149 10.40 23.93 -7.99
N PHE A 150 9.79 23.91 -9.19
CA PHE A 150 9.54 25.15 -9.94
C PHE A 150 8.55 26.09 -9.22
N LEU A 151 7.48 25.55 -8.62
CA LEU A 151 6.46 26.36 -7.95
C LEU A 151 6.87 26.84 -6.54
N PHE A 152 7.57 26.00 -5.78
CA PHE A 152 7.84 26.22 -4.36
C PHE A 152 9.34 26.38 -4.04
N GLY A 153 10.25 26.11 -4.99
CA GLY A 153 11.69 26.37 -4.85
C GLY A 153 12.28 25.90 -3.51
N ASN A 154 13.02 26.80 -2.86
CA ASN A 154 13.69 26.55 -1.58
C ASN A 154 12.72 26.33 -0.40
N TYR A 155 11.40 26.53 -0.55
CA TYR A 155 10.43 26.26 0.52
C TYR A 155 10.16 24.77 0.73
N LEU A 156 10.58 23.90 -0.22
CA LEU A 156 10.50 22.44 -0.08
C LEU A 156 11.61 21.88 0.82
N ASP A 157 12.76 22.55 0.87
CA ASP A 157 13.94 22.13 1.64
C ASP A 157 13.89 22.61 3.10
N ASN A 158 12.90 23.43 3.44
CA ASN A 158 12.64 23.86 4.81
C ASN A 158 11.74 22.82 5.53
N GLU A 159 12.19 22.41 6.71
CA GLU A 159 11.92 21.15 7.43
C GLU A 159 10.45 20.83 7.82
N PHE A 160 9.44 21.63 7.43
CA PHE A 160 8.10 21.53 8.01
C PHE A 160 6.91 21.68 7.06
N THR A 161 6.90 21.06 5.88
CA THR A 161 5.58 20.78 5.26
C THR A 161 5.48 19.46 4.50
N VAL A 162 5.10 18.39 5.20
CA VAL A 162 4.58 17.15 4.57
C VAL A 162 3.50 17.49 3.53
N ALA A 163 2.66 18.51 3.80
CA ALA A 163 1.65 18.95 2.85
C ALA A 163 2.24 19.49 1.55
N LEU A 164 3.39 20.19 1.54
CA LEU A 164 4.00 20.68 0.29
C LEU A 164 4.65 19.57 -0.54
N ASN A 165 4.95 18.41 0.06
CA ASN A 165 5.48 17.26 -0.69
C ASN A 165 4.36 16.37 -1.25
N VAL A 166 3.27 16.19 -0.49
CA VAL A 166 2.18 15.28 -0.88
C VAL A 166 1.12 15.98 -1.74
N LEU A 167 0.79 17.24 -1.45
CA LEU A 167 -0.29 17.96 -2.13
C LEU A 167 -0.02 18.19 -3.63
N PRO A 168 1.19 18.58 -4.07
CA PRO A 168 1.46 18.77 -5.50
C PRO A 168 1.33 17.46 -6.28
N THR A 169 1.69 16.33 -5.67
CA THR A 169 1.47 15.00 -6.24
C THR A 169 -0.01 14.75 -6.52
N ILE A 170 -0.88 15.04 -5.55
CA ILE A 170 -2.33 14.88 -5.73
C ILE A 170 -2.87 15.81 -6.83
N ILE A 171 -2.46 17.09 -6.86
CA ILE A 171 -2.92 18.06 -7.88
C ILE A 171 -2.47 17.63 -9.28
N PHE A 172 -1.20 17.21 -9.42
CA PHE A 172 -0.66 16.73 -10.68
C PHE A 172 -1.42 15.50 -11.18
N PHE A 173 -1.61 14.47 -10.33
CA PHE A 173 -2.39 13.28 -10.68
C PHE A 173 -3.85 13.60 -11.02
N SER A 174 -4.47 14.55 -10.30
CA SER A 174 -5.84 14.99 -10.62
C SER A 174 -5.92 15.62 -12.01
N SER A 175 -4.95 16.47 -12.37
CA SER A 175 -4.90 17.10 -13.69
C SER A 175 -4.60 16.08 -14.80
N LEU A 176 -3.71 15.13 -14.54
CA LEU A 176 -3.41 14.02 -15.46
C LEU A 176 -4.65 13.15 -15.71
N MET A 177 -5.39 12.80 -14.66
CA MET A 177 -6.63 12.02 -14.81
C MET A 177 -7.69 12.80 -15.58
N ALA A 178 -7.82 14.11 -15.38
CA ALA A 178 -8.72 14.95 -16.16
C ALA A 178 -8.35 14.95 -17.65
N VAL A 179 -7.06 15.05 -17.97
CA VAL A 179 -6.55 14.96 -19.36
C VAL A 179 -6.82 13.56 -19.95
N LEU A 180 -6.56 12.48 -19.21
CA LEU A 180 -6.85 11.11 -19.66
C LEU A 180 -8.34 10.87 -19.93
N TYR A 181 -9.21 11.51 -19.16
CA TYR A 181 -10.65 11.45 -19.36
C TYR A 181 -11.08 12.26 -20.60
N HIS A 182 -10.46 13.42 -20.84
CA HIS A 182 -10.71 14.22 -22.03
C HIS A 182 -10.21 13.54 -23.31
N LEU A 183 -9.08 12.85 -23.25
CA LEU A 183 -8.52 12.08 -24.37
C LEU A 183 -9.29 10.78 -24.68
N GLY A 184 -10.23 10.36 -23.84
CA GLY A 184 -11.01 9.14 -24.08
C GLY A 184 -10.39 7.84 -23.54
N VAL A 185 -9.20 7.89 -22.94
CA VAL A 185 -8.46 6.70 -22.47
C VAL A 185 -9.20 6.00 -21.33
N MET A 186 -9.74 6.78 -20.39
CA MET A 186 -10.43 6.22 -19.24
C MET A 186 -11.73 5.50 -19.62
N GLN A 187 -12.41 5.98 -20.67
CA GLN A 187 -13.62 5.36 -21.21
C GLN A 187 -13.32 4.02 -21.90
N TRP A 188 -12.15 3.88 -22.54
CA TRP A 188 -11.70 2.61 -23.09
C TRP A 188 -11.38 1.61 -21.97
N LEU A 189 -10.65 2.06 -20.94
CA LEU A 189 -10.26 1.22 -19.80
C LEU A 189 -11.47 0.73 -19.00
N VAL A 190 -12.44 1.60 -18.70
CA VAL A 190 -13.66 1.25 -17.95
C VAL A 190 -14.58 0.32 -18.74
N ARG A 191 -14.59 0.39 -20.07
CA ARG A 191 -15.36 -0.56 -20.90
C ARG A 191 -14.67 -1.92 -21.03
N GLY A 192 -13.34 -1.94 -20.89
CA GLY A 192 -12.55 -3.16 -20.99
C GLY A 192 -12.54 -4.01 -19.70
N VAL A 193 -12.92 -3.42 -18.56
CA VAL A 193 -13.07 -4.08 -17.26
C VAL A 193 -14.53 -4.44 -17.02
#